data_AF-A0A497TD20-F1
#
_entry.id   AF-A0A497TD20-F1
#
_cell.length_a   1.000
_cell.length_b   1.000
_cell.length_c   1.000
_cell.angle_alpha   90.00
_cell.angle_beta   90.00
_cell.angle_gamma   90.00
#
_symmetry.space_group_name_H-M   'P 1'
#
loop_
_entity.id
_entity.type
_entity.pdbx_description
1 polymer ?
#
loop_
_entity_poly.entity_id
_entity_poly.type
_entity_poly.pdbx_seq_one_letter_code
_entity_poly.pdbx_strand_id
1 'polypeptide(L)'
;MDSIISEIERIVADELRNSAMITHDFNHCYRVGIGSRWFVKILGGDKEDEKLAYIAGLLHDIVRPATEKIDHAVLSANKAREILEKLGLPQDTIEKIVLPIKDHRRPIQWTSVLHQSVYLADKILEQMGAYIVFRRCVFVGECEDYINSDPLRSIEHQFQKRLQKFDENAFPLEVKNLVRYQYIWPDMFLKSLEKGEAWTVTLAKEGFKIGKNKSSTVDEFIRNFNPEDDESEKFQREALDYIEGKKFLEFKTMIKNKNFKNLSSKYEAL
;
A
#
# COMPACT_ATOMS: atom_id res chain seq x y z
N MET A 1 -11.14 -22.70 3.54
CA MET A 1 -10.40 -21.42 3.47
C MET A 1 -10.65 -20.69 2.16
N ASP A 2 -10.50 -21.35 1.01
CA ASP A 2 -10.68 -20.66 -0.29
C ASP A 2 -12.10 -20.09 -0.49
N SER A 3 -13.15 -20.81 -0.08
CA SER A 3 -14.53 -20.29 -0.08
C SER A 3 -14.73 -19.06 0.82
N ILE A 4 -14.05 -19.04 1.98
CA ILE A 4 -14.07 -17.91 2.92
C ILE A 4 -13.35 -16.71 2.30
N ILE A 5 -12.25 -16.93 1.59
CA ILE A 5 -11.51 -15.85 0.92
C ILE A 5 -12.39 -15.19 -0.14
N SER A 6 -13.07 -15.96 -1.00
CA SER A 6 -13.99 -15.40 -2.00
C SER A 6 -15.16 -14.65 -1.37
N GLU A 7 -15.65 -15.11 -0.21
CA GLU A 7 -16.67 -14.39 0.56
C GLU A 7 -16.16 -13.03 1.05
N ILE A 8 -14.94 -13.00 1.59
CA ILE A 8 -14.31 -11.78 2.11
C ILE A 8 -14.05 -10.79 0.97
N GLU A 9 -13.56 -11.25 -0.18
CA GLU A 9 -13.37 -10.40 -1.37
C GLU A 9 -14.68 -9.71 -1.77
N ARG A 10 -15.78 -10.46 -1.79
CA ARG A 10 -17.10 -9.90 -2.08
C ARG A 10 -17.53 -8.89 -1.02
N ILE A 11 -17.39 -9.22 0.27
CA ILE A 11 -17.74 -8.30 1.37
C ILE A 11 -16.94 -7.00 1.26
N VAL A 12 -15.63 -7.07 1.03
CA VAL A 12 -14.77 -5.89 0.90
C VAL A 12 -15.14 -5.07 -0.33
N ALA A 13 -15.39 -5.73 -1.47
CA ALA A 13 -15.83 -5.06 -2.69
C ALA A 13 -17.17 -4.33 -2.49
N ASP A 14 -18.10 -4.91 -1.73
CA ASP A 14 -19.39 -4.32 -1.42
C ASP A 14 -19.28 -3.12 -0.46
N GLU A 15 -18.49 -3.27 0.62
CA GLU A 15 -18.25 -2.20 1.60
C GLU A 15 -17.50 -1.00 0.98
N LEU A 16 -16.56 -1.26 0.07
CA LEU A 16 -15.75 -0.23 -0.60
C LEU A 16 -16.34 0.27 -1.92
N ARG A 17 -17.48 -0.28 -2.37
CA ARG A 17 -18.12 0.10 -3.64
C ARG A 17 -18.41 1.59 -3.74
N ASN A 18 -18.79 2.20 -2.61
CA ASN A 18 -19.10 3.62 -2.50
C ASN A 18 -18.00 4.38 -1.74
N SER A 19 -16.76 3.89 -1.79
CA SER A 19 -15.63 4.60 -1.18
C SER A 19 -15.62 6.05 -1.69
N ALA A 20 -15.53 7.00 -0.76
CA ALA A 20 -15.49 8.41 -1.11
C ALA A 20 -14.24 8.75 -1.93
N MET A 21 -13.20 7.90 -1.89
CA MET A 21 -11.92 8.09 -2.56
C MET A 21 -11.57 6.91 -3.45
N ILE A 22 -11.37 7.15 -4.75
CA ILE A 22 -10.87 6.17 -5.73
C ILE A 22 -9.48 5.64 -5.36
N THR A 23 -8.70 6.40 -4.59
CA THR A 23 -7.38 5.96 -4.12
C THR A 23 -7.41 4.97 -2.95
N HIS A 24 -8.59 4.72 -2.37
CA HIS A 24 -8.82 3.77 -1.28
C HIS A 24 -10.03 2.88 -1.61
N ASP A 25 -10.10 2.44 -2.87
CA ASP A 25 -11.11 1.52 -3.37
C ASP A 25 -10.71 0.05 -3.11
N PHE A 26 -11.53 -0.87 -3.61
CA PHE A 26 -11.24 -2.30 -3.54
C PHE A 26 -9.87 -2.67 -4.15
N ASN A 27 -9.44 -2.01 -5.23
CA ASN A 27 -8.19 -2.34 -5.91
C ASN A 27 -6.97 -2.09 -5.01
N HIS A 28 -7.01 -1.03 -4.19
CA HIS A 28 -5.99 -0.80 -3.17
C HIS A 28 -5.92 -1.95 -2.17
N CYS A 29 -7.04 -2.32 -1.52
CA CYS A 29 -7.07 -3.42 -0.56
C CYS A 29 -6.67 -4.76 -1.20
N TYR A 30 -7.06 -4.99 -2.44
CA TYR A 30 -6.71 -6.19 -3.21
C TYR A 30 -5.20 -6.29 -3.44
N ARG A 31 -4.54 -5.20 -3.88
CA ARG A 31 -3.08 -5.18 -4.04
C ARG A 31 -2.33 -5.28 -2.71
N VAL A 32 -2.83 -4.67 -1.63
CA VAL A 32 -2.27 -4.87 -0.28
C VAL A 32 -2.41 -6.33 0.17
N GLY A 33 -3.53 -7.00 -0.13
CA GLY A 33 -3.71 -8.43 0.08
C GLY A 33 -2.66 -9.27 -0.66
N ILE A 34 -2.51 -9.06 -1.96
CA ILE A 34 -1.51 -9.75 -2.79
C ILE A 34 -0.09 -9.50 -2.25
N GLY A 35 0.23 -8.24 -1.95
CA GLY A 35 1.53 -7.83 -1.40
C GLY A 35 1.82 -8.47 -0.05
N SER A 36 0.83 -8.51 0.84
CA SER A 36 0.96 -9.09 2.19
C SER A 36 1.27 -10.58 2.09
N ARG A 37 0.50 -11.31 1.28
CA ARG A 37 0.76 -12.73 0.97
C ARG A 37 2.15 -12.93 0.39
N TRP A 38 2.56 -12.07 -0.55
CA TRP A 38 3.87 -12.17 -1.17
C TRP A 38 5.00 -11.96 -0.16
N PHE A 39 4.91 -10.95 0.72
CA PHE A 39 5.89 -10.72 1.78
C PHE A 39 6.01 -11.92 2.72
N VAL A 40 4.88 -12.54 3.10
CA VAL A 40 4.92 -13.77 3.92
C VAL A 40 5.69 -14.89 3.21
N LYS A 41 5.34 -15.15 1.95
CA LYS A 41 5.98 -16.19 1.14
C LYS A 41 7.49 -15.98 1.02
N ILE A 42 7.92 -14.77 0.69
CA ILE A 42 9.33 -14.48 0.41
C ILE A 42 10.18 -14.37 1.68
N LEU A 43 9.59 -13.99 2.82
CA LEU A 43 10.28 -13.96 4.13
C LEU A 43 10.28 -15.32 4.85
N GLY A 44 9.73 -16.36 4.22
CA GLY A 44 9.79 -17.74 4.71
C GLY A 44 8.67 -18.14 5.68
N GLY A 45 7.54 -17.42 5.66
CA GLY A 45 6.31 -17.87 6.34
C GLY A 45 5.69 -19.09 5.65
N ASP A 46 4.75 -19.74 6.33
CA ASP A 46 4.08 -20.93 5.82
C ASP A 46 2.87 -20.63 4.93
N LYS A 47 2.27 -21.68 4.36
CA LYS A 47 1.12 -21.56 3.45
C LYS A 47 -0.16 -21.10 4.11
N GLU A 48 -0.29 -21.29 5.42
CA GLU A 48 -1.45 -20.81 6.15
C GLU A 48 -1.28 -19.31 6.42
N ASP A 49 -0.11 -18.88 6.90
CA ASP A 49 0.24 -17.47 7.07
C ASP A 49 0.09 -16.69 5.75
N GLU A 50 0.44 -17.29 4.60
CA GLU A 50 0.21 -16.68 3.28
C GLU A 50 -1.28 -16.34 3.05
N LYS A 51 -2.20 -17.21 3.47
CA LYS A 51 -3.66 -16.99 3.33
C LYS A 51 -4.17 -15.97 4.35
N LEU A 52 -3.69 -16.05 5.59
CA LEU A 52 -4.07 -15.10 6.64
C LEU A 52 -3.60 -13.68 6.31
N ALA A 53 -2.39 -13.53 5.75
CA ALA A 53 -1.86 -12.26 5.30
C ALA A 53 -2.66 -11.66 4.14
N TYR A 54 -3.11 -12.51 3.21
CA TYR A 54 -3.99 -12.08 2.13
C TYR A 54 -5.30 -11.48 2.67
N ILE A 55 -5.95 -12.21 3.58
CA ILE A 55 -7.19 -11.75 4.24
C ILE A 55 -6.94 -10.46 5.03
N ALA A 56 -5.84 -10.40 5.79
CA ALA A 56 -5.49 -9.21 6.57
C ALA A 56 -5.32 -7.98 5.67
N GLY A 57 -4.61 -8.12 4.54
CA GLY A 57 -4.44 -7.03 3.58
C GLY A 57 -5.75 -6.60 2.91
N LEU A 58 -6.67 -7.52 2.61
CA LEU A 58 -7.99 -7.17 2.08
C LEU A 58 -8.83 -6.33 3.07
N LEU A 59 -8.73 -6.64 4.36
CA LEU A 59 -9.56 -6.03 5.41
C LEU A 59 -8.94 -4.76 6.03
N HIS A 60 -7.66 -4.46 5.77
CA HIS A 60 -6.90 -3.50 6.59
C HIS A 60 -7.45 -2.07 6.61
N ASP A 61 -8.13 -1.68 5.53
CA ASP A 61 -8.66 -0.34 5.30
C ASP A 61 -10.19 -0.34 5.08
N ILE A 62 -10.87 -1.42 5.47
CA ILE A 62 -12.31 -1.59 5.27
C ILE A 62 -13.16 -0.52 5.98
N VAL A 63 -12.63 0.12 7.03
CA VAL A 63 -13.25 1.30 7.65
C VAL A 63 -12.31 2.50 7.58
N ARG A 64 -12.65 3.46 6.71
CA ARG A 64 -11.93 4.72 6.51
C ARG A 64 -12.83 5.92 6.84
N PRO A 65 -12.91 6.35 8.10
CA PRO A 65 -13.69 7.54 8.43
C PRO A 65 -13.05 8.78 7.78
N ALA A 66 -13.87 9.79 7.47
CA ALA A 66 -13.41 11.08 6.93
C ALA A 66 -12.69 11.96 7.98
N THR A 67 -12.00 11.35 8.96
CA THR A 67 -11.23 12.06 9.98
C THR A 67 -10.01 11.25 10.43
N GLU A 68 -8.88 11.94 10.61
CA GLU A 68 -7.65 11.36 11.18
C GLU A 68 -7.65 11.31 12.72
N LYS A 69 -8.72 11.81 13.38
CA LYS A 69 -8.85 11.80 14.85
C LYS A 69 -9.11 10.41 15.41
N ILE A 70 -9.70 9.53 14.60
CA ILE A 70 -9.98 8.14 14.96
C ILE A 70 -9.02 7.27 14.18
N ASP A 71 -8.37 6.34 14.86
CA ASP A 71 -7.43 5.45 14.19
C ASP A 71 -8.18 4.44 13.32
N HIS A 72 -8.11 4.62 12.00
CA HIS A 72 -8.75 3.71 11.04
C HIS A 72 -8.25 2.27 11.17
N ALA A 73 -7.00 2.04 11.58
CA ALA A 73 -6.49 0.68 11.76
C ALA A 73 -7.21 -0.06 12.89
N VAL A 74 -7.55 0.65 13.98
CA VAL A 74 -8.32 0.09 15.09
C VAL A 74 -9.77 -0.18 14.66
N LEU A 75 -10.39 0.74 13.90
CA LEU A 75 -11.74 0.55 13.39
C LEU A 75 -11.83 -0.61 12.39
N SER A 76 -10.91 -0.66 11.42
CA SER A 76 -10.81 -1.75 10.45
C SER A 76 -10.53 -3.08 11.15
N ALA A 77 -9.68 -3.10 12.18
CA ALA A 77 -9.43 -4.30 12.99
C ALA A 77 -10.72 -4.81 13.68
N ASN A 78 -11.52 -3.91 14.25
CA ASN A 78 -12.80 -4.27 14.88
C ASN A 78 -13.82 -4.77 13.84
N LYS A 79 -13.97 -4.08 12.71
CA LYS A 79 -14.86 -4.52 11.62
C LYS A 79 -14.41 -5.84 11.01
N ALA A 80 -13.10 -6.04 10.83
CA ALA A 80 -12.52 -7.29 10.36
C ALA A 80 -12.87 -8.44 11.31
N ARG A 81 -12.72 -8.23 12.62
CA ARG A 81 -13.14 -9.21 13.64
C ARG A 81 -14.61 -9.57 13.50
N GLU A 82 -15.51 -8.59 13.42
CA GLU A 82 -16.95 -8.85 13.27
C GLU A 82 -17.27 -9.67 12.00
N ILE A 83 -16.60 -9.37 10.89
CA ILE A 83 -16.77 -10.13 9.63
C ILE A 83 -16.30 -11.57 9.82
N LEU A 84 -15.11 -11.78 10.37
CA LEU A 84 -14.52 -13.11 10.51
C LEU A 84 -15.28 -13.98 11.52
N GLU A 85 -15.80 -13.39 12.60
CA GLU A 85 -16.69 -14.06 13.56
C GLU A 85 -17.99 -14.52 12.88
N LYS A 86 -18.62 -13.67 12.06
CA LYS A 86 -19.82 -14.03 11.28
C LYS A 86 -19.57 -15.14 10.27
N LEU A 87 -18.35 -15.23 9.74
CA LEU A 87 -17.91 -16.30 8.84
C LEU A 87 -17.49 -17.59 9.58
N GLY A 88 -17.54 -17.59 10.92
CA GLY A 88 -17.30 -18.78 11.74
C GLY A 88 -15.83 -19.17 11.87
N LEU A 89 -14.89 -18.24 11.69
CA LEU A 89 -13.47 -18.56 11.88
C LEU A 89 -13.15 -18.77 13.37
N PRO A 90 -12.21 -19.68 13.70
CA PRO A 90 -11.71 -19.85 15.06
C PRO A 90 -11.05 -18.58 15.62
N GLN A 91 -11.22 -18.31 16.92
CA GLN A 91 -10.72 -17.09 17.56
C GLN A 91 -9.21 -16.89 17.37
N ASP A 92 -8.41 -17.94 17.49
CA ASP A 92 -6.96 -17.90 17.30
C ASP A 92 -6.55 -17.48 15.88
N THR A 93 -7.33 -17.92 14.88
CA THR A 93 -7.17 -17.53 13.47
C THR A 93 -7.56 -16.06 13.28
N ILE A 94 -8.64 -15.62 13.91
CA ILE A 94 -9.09 -14.22 13.87
C ILE A 94 -8.02 -13.29 14.44
N GLU A 95 -7.43 -13.61 15.61
CA GLU A 95 -6.37 -12.78 16.19
C GLU A 95 -5.16 -12.64 15.27
N LYS A 96 -4.76 -13.73 14.60
CA LYS A 96 -3.65 -13.72 13.64
C LYS A 96 -3.90 -12.79 12.44
N ILE A 97 -5.15 -12.64 12.02
CA ILE A 97 -5.54 -11.74 10.92
C ILE A 97 -5.68 -10.29 11.42
N VAL A 98 -6.32 -10.09 12.57
CA VAL A 98 -6.65 -8.77 13.12
C VAL A 98 -5.40 -8.03 13.61
N LEU A 99 -4.42 -8.74 14.16
CA LEU A 99 -3.19 -8.13 14.68
C LEU A 99 -2.40 -7.33 13.61
N PRO A 100 -2.06 -7.89 12.43
CA PRO A 100 -1.46 -7.10 11.34
C PRO A 100 -2.28 -5.88 10.95
N ILE A 101 -3.62 -5.99 10.91
CA ILE A 101 -4.51 -4.86 10.58
C ILE A 101 -4.40 -3.76 11.62
N LYS A 102 -4.45 -4.10 12.90
CA LYS A 102 -4.42 -3.11 13.98
C LYS A 102 -3.12 -2.29 13.99
N ASP A 103 -2.00 -2.95 13.70
CA ASP A 103 -0.67 -2.37 13.90
C ASP A 103 -0.02 -1.83 12.60
N HIS A 104 -0.68 -1.93 11.43
CA HIS A 104 -0.08 -1.60 10.13
C HIS A 104 0.27 -0.11 9.90
N ARG A 105 -0.19 0.82 10.74
CA ARG A 105 0.03 2.26 10.48
C ARG A 105 1.45 2.71 10.74
N ARG A 106 2.11 2.12 11.74
CA ARG A 106 3.39 2.60 12.28
C ARG A 106 4.34 1.43 12.48
N PRO A 107 5.66 1.67 12.37
CA PRO A 107 6.64 0.66 12.73
C PRO A 107 6.50 0.32 14.22
N ILE A 108 6.47 -0.97 14.52
CA ILE A 108 6.47 -1.52 15.87
C ILE A 108 7.45 -2.70 15.92
N GLN A 109 7.59 -3.30 17.11
CA GLN A 109 8.29 -4.57 17.21
C GLN A 109 7.41 -5.70 16.66
N TRP A 110 7.77 -6.18 15.47
CA TRP A 110 7.06 -7.26 14.80
C TRP A 110 7.32 -8.60 15.49
N THR A 111 6.25 -9.37 15.72
CA THR A 111 6.31 -10.67 16.41
C THR A 111 6.40 -11.86 15.45
N SER A 112 6.06 -11.66 14.17
CA SER A 112 6.14 -12.69 13.14
C SER A 112 6.22 -12.06 11.73
N VAL A 113 6.46 -12.91 10.73
CA VAL A 113 6.39 -12.54 9.31
C VAL A 113 4.96 -12.14 8.89
N LEU A 114 3.94 -12.85 9.40
CA LEU A 114 2.53 -12.48 9.20
C LEU A 114 2.20 -11.12 9.84
N HIS A 115 2.67 -10.86 11.06
CA HIS A 115 2.38 -9.61 11.77
C HIS A 115 2.82 -8.37 10.98
N GLN A 116 4.03 -8.40 10.40
CA GLN A 116 4.54 -7.26 9.63
C GLN A 116 3.99 -7.16 8.20
N SER A 117 3.30 -8.17 7.67
CA SER A 117 3.05 -8.27 6.23
C SER A 117 2.21 -7.14 5.67
N VAL A 118 1.18 -6.71 6.40
CA VAL A 118 0.29 -5.60 5.99
C VAL A 118 1.02 -4.28 6.00
N TYR A 119 1.83 -4.01 7.04
CA TYR A 119 2.68 -2.81 7.09
C TYR A 119 3.63 -2.77 5.90
N LEU A 120 4.33 -3.87 5.60
CA LEU A 120 5.26 -3.92 4.47
C LEU A 120 4.54 -3.72 3.13
N ALA A 121 3.41 -4.38 2.91
CA ALA A 121 2.65 -4.27 1.68
C ALA A 121 2.11 -2.85 1.45
N ASP A 122 1.40 -2.29 2.43
CA ASP A 122 0.86 -0.93 2.33
C ASP A 122 1.98 0.11 2.18
N LYS A 123 3.03 0.06 3.02
CA LYS A 123 4.09 1.09 2.99
C LYS A 123 5.00 0.98 1.78
N ILE A 124 5.51 -0.22 1.46
CA ILE A 124 6.54 -0.38 0.44
C ILE A 124 5.94 -0.43 -0.96
N LEU A 125 4.77 -1.07 -1.13
CA LEU A 125 4.21 -1.33 -2.46
C LEU A 125 3.13 -0.30 -2.85
N GLU A 126 2.35 0.21 -1.89
CA GLU A 126 1.23 1.14 -2.16
C GLU A 126 1.48 2.60 -1.74
N GLN A 127 2.57 2.87 -1.00
CA GLN A 127 2.96 4.22 -0.56
C GLN A 127 4.37 4.65 -1.01
N MET A 128 5.04 3.85 -1.85
CA MET A 128 6.31 4.17 -2.51
C MET A 128 6.28 3.69 -3.97
N GLY A 129 7.39 3.85 -4.70
CA GLY A 129 7.52 3.38 -6.09
C GLY A 129 7.00 4.34 -7.15
N ALA A 130 7.10 3.93 -8.41
CA ALA A 130 6.48 4.71 -9.49
C ALA A 130 4.96 4.77 -9.33
N TYR A 131 4.33 3.71 -8.82
CA TYR A 131 2.88 3.67 -8.56
C TYR A 131 2.40 4.82 -7.67
N ILE A 132 3.14 5.16 -6.59
CA ILE A 132 2.71 6.24 -5.69
C ILE A 132 2.73 7.61 -6.38
N VAL A 133 3.51 7.78 -7.45
CA VAL A 133 3.52 9.03 -8.21
C VAL A 133 2.15 9.31 -8.80
N PHE A 134 1.58 8.34 -9.50
CA PHE A 134 0.23 8.42 -10.05
C PHE A 134 -0.82 8.51 -8.95
N ARG A 135 -0.79 7.59 -7.98
CA ARG A 135 -1.79 7.53 -6.91
C ARG A 135 -1.83 8.80 -6.07
N ARG A 136 -0.68 9.42 -5.77
CA ARG A 136 -0.64 10.65 -4.95
C ARG A 136 -1.19 11.85 -5.71
N CYS A 137 -0.91 11.98 -7.01
CA CYS A 137 -1.47 13.07 -7.82
C CYS A 137 -3.00 12.98 -7.85
N VAL A 138 -3.54 11.76 -8.00
CA VAL A 138 -4.98 11.50 -7.88
C VAL A 138 -5.50 11.85 -6.49
N PHE A 139 -4.89 11.31 -5.43
CA PHE A 139 -5.29 11.55 -4.04
C PHE A 139 -5.42 13.04 -3.70
N VAL A 140 -4.48 13.87 -4.17
CA VAL A 140 -4.53 15.32 -3.93
C VAL A 140 -5.76 15.96 -4.59
N GLY A 141 -6.13 15.51 -5.79
CA GLY A 141 -7.34 15.97 -6.47
C GLY A 141 -8.64 15.57 -5.77
N GLU A 142 -8.63 14.47 -5.02
CA GLU A 142 -9.80 14.01 -4.25
C GLU A 142 -9.97 14.73 -2.90
N CYS A 143 -8.90 15.32 -2.39
CA CYS A 143 -8.86 15.84 -1.03
C CYS A 143 -9.45 17.26 -0.97
N GLU A 144 -10.47 17.44 -0.14
CA GLU A 144 -11.19 18.72 0.01
C GLU A 144 -10.26 19.89 0.36
N ASP A 145 -9.20 19.64 1.14
CA ASP A 145 -8.21 20.66 1.52
C ASP A 145 -7.38 21.20 0.33
N TYR A 146 -7.26 20.43 -0.77
CA TYR A 146 -6.40 20.79 -1.91
C TYR A 146 -7.17 21.03 -3.21
N ILE A 147 -8.44 20.61 -3.31
CA ILE A 147 -9.22 20.60 -4.57
C ILE A 147 -9.41 21.99 -5.22
N ASN A 148 -9.33 23.05 -4.41
CA ASN A 148 -9.44 24.45 -4.82
C ASN A 148 -8.10 25.22 -4.73
N SER A 149 -7.03 24.54 -4.34
CA SER A 149 -5.68 25.08 -4.26
C SER A 149 -4.95 24.91 -5.60
N ASP A 150 -3.79 25.54 -5.74
CA ASP A 150 -2.91 25.27 -6.89
C ASP A 150 -2.51 23.78 -6.92
N PRO A 151 -2.81 23.03 -7.99
CA PRO A 151 -2.57 21.59 -8.04
C PRO A 151 -1.09 21.23 -7.85
N LEU A 152 -0.18 21.96 -8.52
CA LEU A 152 1.24 21.63 -8.52
C LEU A 152 1.84 21.84 -7.13
N ARG A 153 1.57 22.99 -6.50
CA ARG A 153 2.01 23.27 -5.13
C ARG A 153 1.44 22.28 -4.11
N SER A 154 0.17 21.88 -4.28
CA SER A 154 -0.47 20.92 -3.37
C SER A 154 0.14 19.52 -3.48
N ILE A 155 0.45 19.10 -4.72
CA ILE A 155 1.14 17.83 -5.00
C ILE A 155 2.57 17.87 -4.45
N GLU A 156 3.33 18.92 -4.76
CA GLU A 156 4.68 19.14 -4.25
C GLU A 156 4.71 19.06 -2.72
N HIS A 157 3.81 19.79 -2.05
CA HIS A 157 3.68 19.77 -0.59
C HIS A 157 3.41 18.37 -0.05
N GLN A 158 2.52 17.58 -0.69
CA GLN A 158 2.27 16.20 -0.25
C GLN A 158 3.49 15.31 -0.40
N PHE A 159 4.23 15.39 -1.51
CA PHE A 159 5.45 14.61 -1.69
C PHE A 159 6.51 15.00 -0.67
N GLN A 160 6.78 16.30 -0.51
CA GLN A 160 7.72 16.83 0.48
C GLN A 160 7.39 16.33 1.89
N LYS A 161 6.12 16.46 2.32
CA LYS A 161 5.65 16.01 3.63
C LYS A 161 5.86 14.50 3.85
N ARG A 162 5.72 13.67 2.81
CA ARG A 162 5.88 12.21 2.91
C ARG A 162 7.34 11.80 2.89
N LEU A 163 8.14 12.39 2.02
CA LEU A 163 9.58 12.12 1.95
C LEU A 163 10.31 12.60 3.21
N GLN A 164 9.92 13.73 3.81
CA GLN A 164 10.46 14.19 5.09
C GLN A 164 10.19 13.23 6.27
N LYS A 165 9.12 12.44 6.19
CA LYS A 165 8.76 11.46 7.23
C LYS A 165 9.36 10.08 6.97
N PHE A 166 10.04 9.90 5.84
CA PHE A 166 10.64 8.62 5.50
C PHE A 166 11.82 8.34 6.42
N ASP A 167 11.80 7.16 7.04
CA ASP A 167 12.91 6.63 7.81
C ASP A 167 13.16 5.19 7.35
N GLU A 168 14.28 4.95 6.68
CA GLU A 168 14.64 3.60 6.24
C GLU A 168 14.88 2.64 7.41
N ASN A 169 15.12 3.14 8.62
CA ASN A 169 15.32 2.32 9.83
C ASN A 169 14.00 1.86 10.45
N ALA A 170 12.87 2.42 10.03
CA ALA A 170 11.55 1.90 10.37
C ALA A 170 11.26 0.52 9.76
N PHE A 171 12.08 0.07 8.80
CA PHE A 171 11.89 -1.17 8.07
C PHE A 171 12.91 -2.25 8.47
N PRO A 172 12.51 -3.54 8.47
CA PRO A 172 13.42 -4.67 8.67
C PRO A 172 14.61 -4.64 7.70
N LEU A 173 15.77 -5.11 8.16
CA LEU A 173 17.02 -5.09 7.40
C LEU A 173 16.90 -5.85 6.08
N GLU A 174 16.11 -6.91 6.06
CA GLU A 174 15.88 -7.83 4.94
C GLU A 174 15.28 -7.12 3.73
N VAL A 175 14.44 -6.10 3.96
CA VAL A 175 13.70 -5.39 2.90
C VAL A 175 14.31 -4.03 2.54
N LYS A 176 15.38 -3.58 3.22
CA LYS A 176 15.95 -2.23 3.03
C LYS A 176 16.35 -1.92 1.58
N ASN A 177 16.85 -2.89 0.83
CA ASN A 177 17.19 -2.68 -0.58
C ASN A 177 15.94 -2.40 -1.43
N LEU A 178 14.85 -3.13 -1.20
CA LEU A 178 13.57 -2.87 -1.87
C LEU A 178 13.00 -1.51 -1.43
N VAL A 179 13.08 -1.18 -0.14
CA VAL A 179 12.64 0.12 0.38
C VAL A 179 13.38 1.26 -0.33
N ARG A 180 14.71 1.18 -0.44
CA ARG A 180 15.53 2.18 -1.16
C ARG A 180 15.18 2.26 -2.63
N TYR A 181 14.99 1.12 -3.28
CA TYR A 181 14.54 1.07 -4.67
C TYR A 181 13.21 1.80 -4.87
N GLN A 182 12.23 1.50 -4.03
CA GLN A 182 10.90 2.10 -4.11
C GLN A 182 10.92 3.59 -3.75
N TYR A 183 11.79 4.01 -2.83
CA TYR A 183 11.91 5.41 -2.39
C TYR A 183 12.43 6.34 -3.49
N ILE A 184 13.29 5.86 -4.38
CA ILE A 184 13.92 6.69 -5.42
C ILE A 184 12.87 7.31 -6.35
N TRP A 185 11.81 6.58 -6.69
CA TRP A 185 10.78 7.04 -7.63
C TRP A 185 10.06 8.33 -7.22
N PRO A 186 9.43 8.43 -6.02
CA PRO A 186 8.80 9.68 -5.58
C PRO A 186 9.80 10.81 -5.34
N ASP A 187 11.05 10.51 -4.95
CA ASP A 187 12.12 11.52 -4.81
C ASP A 187 12.53 12.10 -6.17
N MET A 188 12.71 11.25 -7.19
CA MET A 188 12.98 11.67 -8.57
C MET A 188 11.83 12.52 -9.12
N PHE A 189 10.58 12.06 -8.96
CA PHE A 189 9.42 12.81 -9.43
C PHE A 189 9.33 14.20 -8.77
N LEU A 190 9.50 14.29 -7.45
CA LEU A 190 9.46 15.58 -6.75
C LEU A 190 10.54 16.53 -7.27
N LYS A 191 11.79 16.07 -7.41
CA LYS A 191 12.90 16.90 -7.92
C LYS A 191 12.67 17.41 -9.34
N SER A 192 12.08 16.58 -10.20
CA SER A 192 11.71 16.97 -11.56
C SER A 192 10.53 17.94 -11.59
N LEU A 193 9.55 17.76 -10.69
CA LEU A 193 8.40 18.66 -10.53
C LEU A 193 8.83 20.05 -10.03
N GLU A 194 9.74 20.12 -9.06
CA GLU A 194 10.30 21.37 -8.53
C GLU A 194 11.09 22.16 -9.59
N LYS A 195 11.66 21.46 -10.59
CA LYS A 195 12.30 22.08 -11.76
C LYS A 195 11.32 22.50 -12.85
N GLY A 196 10.04 22.10 -12.74
CA GLY A 196 9.02 22.35 -13.74
C GLY A 196 9.21 21.55 -15.04
N GLU A 197 9.78 20.34 -14.96
CA GLU A 197 9.92 19.46 -16.12
C GLU A 197 8.54 19.10 -16.69
N ALA A 198 8.37 19.27 -18.02
CA ALA A 198 7.05 19.20 -18.67
C ALA A 198 6.28 17.91 -18.34
N TRP A 199 6.95 16.76 -18.41
CA TRP A 199 6.35 15.46 -18.14
C TRP A 199 5.77 15.32 -16.72
N THR A 200 6.45 15.86 -15.71
CA THR A 200 5.94 15.86 -14.32
C THR A 200 4.74 16.75 -14.15
N VAL A 201 4.74 17.92 -14.81
CA VAL A 201 3.65 18.88 -14.77
C VAL A 201 2.41 18.29 -15.45
N THR A 202 2.58 17.61 -16.60
CA THR A 202 1.50 16.91 -17.31
C THR A 202 0.91 15.82 -16.42
N LEU A 203 1.74 14.89 -15.92
CA LEU A 203 1.29 13.80 -15.03
C LEU A 203 0.56 14.33 -13.79
N ALA A 204 1.14 15.33 -13.11
CA ALA A 204 0.57 15.92 -11.90
C ALA A 204 -0.83 16.52 -12.15
N LYS A 205 -0.99 17.29 -13.24
CA LYS A 205 -2.26 17.93 -13.59
C LYS A 205 -3.32 16.91 -14.02
N GLU A 206 -2.93 15.90 -14.80
CA GLU A 206 -3.86 14.85 -15.21
C GLU A 206 -4.34 14.03 -14.01
N GLY A 207 -3.42 13.58 -13.16
CA GLY A 207 -3.75 12.87 -11.93
C GLY A 207 -4.68 13.70 -11.03
N PHE A 208 -4.34 14.97 -10.80
CA PHE A 208 -5.20 15.87 -10.02
C PHE A 208 -6.62 16.00 -10.62
N LYS A 209 -6.72 16.17 -11.94
CA LYS A 209 -8.01 16.27 -12.64
C LYS A 209 -8.83 14.99 -12.50
N ILE A 210 -8.19 13.83 -12.59
CA ILE A 210 -8.83 12.52 -12.39
C ILE A 210 -9.39 12.42 -10.97
N GLY A 211 -8.59 12.76 -9.96
CA GLY A 211 -9.06 12.78 -8.56
C GLY A 211 -10.23 13.74 -8.35
N LYS A 212 -10.11 14.97 -8.86
CA LYS A 212 -11.13 16.01 -8.73
C LYS A 212 -12.47 15.62 -9.34
N ASN A 213 -12.44 14.96 -10.51
CA ASN A 213 -13.64 14.58 -11.24
C ASN A 213 -14.09 13.14 -10.95
N LYS A 214 -13.27 12.35 -10.24
CA LYS A 214 -13.44 10.91 -10.03
C LYS A 214 -13.70 10.16 -11.33
N SER A 215 -12.96 10.51 -12.39
CA SER A 215 -13.28 10.09 -13.76
C SER A 215 -12.76 8.71 -14.16
N SER A 216 -11.79 8.17 -13.43
CA SER A 216 -11.18 6.86 -13.68
C SER A 216 -10.47 6.36 -12.43
N THR A 217 -10.21 5.06 -12.32
CA THR A 217 -9.34 4.49 -11.28
C THR A 217 -7.87 4.90 -11.48
N VAL A 218 -7.04 4.68 -10.46
CA VAL A 218 -5.58 4.91 -10.57
C VAL A 218 -4.95 3.97 -11.60
N ASP A 219 -5.41 2.72 -11.67
CA ASP A 219 -4.87 1.72 -12.58
C ASP A 219 -5.22 2.06 -14.04
N GLU A 220 -6.44 2.52 -14.31
CA GLU A 220 -6.83 3.06 -15.62
C GLU A 220 -6.05 4.32 -15.98
N PHE A 221 -5.78 5.20 -15.00
CA PHE A 221 -4.92 6.36 -15.24
C PHE A 221 -3.52 5.92 -15.69
N ILE A 222 -2.88 5.00 -14.98
CA ILE A 222 -1.56 4.49 -15.34
C ILE A 222 -1.58 3.87 -16.75
N ARG A 223 -2.62 3.09 -17.08
CA ARG A 223 -2.75 2.44 -18.41
C ARG A 223 -2.96 3.40 -19.57
N ASN A 224 -3.70 4.47 -19.33
CA ASN A 224 -4.09 5.42 -20.36
C ASN A 224 -3.22 6.67 -20.40
N PHE A 225 -2.28 6.82 -19.45
CA PHE A 225 -1.33 7.92 -19.46
C PHE A 225 -0.52 7.91 -20.76
N ASN A 226 -0.39 9.06 -21.40
CA ASN A 226 0.30 9.18 -22.68
C ASN A 226 1.67 9.84 -22.43
N PRO A 227 2.76 9.06 -22.30
CA PRO A 227 4.08 9.61 -22.02
C PRO A 227 4.55 10.49 -23.19
N GLU A 228 5.18 11.61 -22.86
CA GLU A 228 5.68 12.60 -23.82
C GLU A 228 7.19 12.45 -24.07
N ASP A 229 7.89 11.72 -23.20
CA ASP A 229 9.33 11.51 -23.22
C ASP A 229 9.75 10.19 -22.54
N ASP A 230 11.05 9.86 -22.62
CA ASP A 230 11.61 8.62 -22.07
C ASP A 230 11.42 8.49 -20.55
N GLU A 231 11.43 9.60 -19.80
CA GLU A 231 11.25 9.56 -18.35
C GLU A 231 9.79 9.30 -17.97
N SER A 232 8.82 9.97 -18.62
CA SER A 232 7.41 9.65 -18.43
C SER A 232 7.07 8.22 -18.83
N GLU A 233 7.64 7.71 -19.92
CA GLU A 233 7.47 6.30 -20.33
C GLU A 233 8.03 5.35 -19.27
N LYS A 234 9.21 5.65 -18.73
CA LYS A 234 9.84 4.84 -17.68
C LYS A 234 9.00 4.79 -16.39
N PHE A 235 8.46 5.92 -15.93
CA PHE A 235 7.58 5.95 -14.76
C PHE A 235 6.28 5.17 -15.00
N GLN A 236 5.67 5.34 -16.17
CA GLN A 236 4.46 4.59 -16.53
C GLN A 236 4.74 3.09 -16.59
N ARG A 237 5.81 2.67 -17.30
CA ARG A 237 6.18 1.27 -17.45
C ARG A 237 6.47 0.60 -16.10
N GLU A 238 7.21 1.27 -15.22
CA GLU A 238 7.47 0.76 -13.87
C GLU A 238 6.16 0.54 -13.09
N ALA A 239 5.24 1.52 -13.14
CA ALA A 239 3.94 1.40 -12.47
C ALA A 239 3.06 0.31 -13.09
N LEU A 240 3.06 0.17 -14.43
CA LEU A 240 2.36 -0.88 -15.16
C LEU A 240 2.88 -2.27 -14.80
N ASP A 241 4.19 -2.44 -14.82
CA ASP A 241 4.81 -3.71 -14.47
C ASP A 241 4.53 -4.09 -13.02
N TYR A 242 4.36 -3.12 -12.12
CA TYR A 242 3.94 -3.37 -10.74
C TYR A 242 2.48 -3.86 -10.67
N ILE A 243 1.53 -3.14 -11.25
CA ILE A 243 0.10 -3.52 -11.18
C ILE A 243 -0.20 -4.82 -11.95
N GLU A 244 0.64 -5.18 -12.92
CA GLU A 244 0.57 -6.46 -13.66
C GLU A 244 1.33 -7.60 -12.98
N GLY A 245 1.96 -7.33 -11.84
CA GLY A 245 2.66 -8.35 -11.04
C GLY A 245 4.07 -8.72 -11.55
N LYS A 246 4.54 -8.13 -12.66
CA LYS A 246 5.85 -8.42 -13.26
C LYS A 246 7.00 -8.01 -12.35
N LYS A 247 6.87 -6.91 -11.60
CA LYS A 247 7.90 -6.42 -10.68
C LYS A 247 8.20 -7.33 -9.49
N PHE A 248 7.27 -8.21 -9.11
CA PHE A 248 7.45 -9.06 -7.93
C PHE A 248 8.63 -10.03 -8.04
N LEU A 249 9.03 -10.42 -9.26
CA LEU A 249 10.24 -11.22 -9.46
C LEU A 249 11.50 -10.41 -9.20
N GLU A 250 11.55 -9.16 -9.69
CA GLU A 250 12.66 -8.25 -9.45
C GLU A 250 12.75 -7.85 -7.98
N PHE A 251 11.63 -7.47 -7.36
CA PHE A 251 11.58 -7.13 -5.93
C PHE A 251 12.08 -8.26 -5.04
N LYS A 252 11.80 -9.52 -5.42
CA LYS A 252 12.31 -10.69 -4.69
C LYS A 252 13.84 -10.72 -4.66
N THR A 253 14.50 -10.33 -5.76
CA THR A 253 15.98 -10.30 -5.82
C THR A 253 16.59 -9.24 -4.90
N MET A 254 15.81 -8.22 -4.53
CA MET A 254 16.24 -7.14 -3.64
C MET A 254 16.10 -7.53 -2.16
N ILE A 255 15.31 -8.55 -1.83
CA ILE A 255 15.09 -8.95 -0.44
C ILE A 255 16.13 -9.99 -0.03
N LYS A 256 16.83 -9.72 1.09
CA LYS A 256 17.81 -10.65 1.64
C LYS A 256 17.11 -11.76 2.40
N ASN A 257 17.17 -12.99 1.90
CA ASN A 257 16.70 -14.16 2.63
C ASN A 257 17.64 -14.47 3.80
N LYS A 258 17.27 -14.07 5.01
CA LYS A 258 17.73 -14.73 6.23
C LYS A 258 16.64 -15.68 6.69
N ASN A 259 16.98 -16.95 6.90
CA ASN A 259 16.10 -17.92 7.55
C ASN A 259 15.61 -17.34 8.88
N PHE A 260 14.31 -17.04 9.00
CA PHE A 260 13.66 -16.48 10.19
C PHE A 260 13.70 -17.40 11.43
N LYS A 261 14.41 -18.53 11.38
CA LYS A 261 14.47 -19.56 12.45
C LYS A 261 15.22 -19.14 13.72
N ASN A 262 15.85 -17.96 13.80
CA ASN A 262 16.70 -17.57 14.93
C ASN A 262 16.21 -16.37 15.75
N LEU A 263 14.93 -16.00 15.69
CA LEU A 263 14.39 -14.93 16.55
C LEU A 263 13.82 -15.40 17.90
N SER A 264 13.81 -16.69 18.21
CA SER A 264 13.35 -17.20 19.53
C SER A 264 14.46 -17.50 20.54
N SER A 265 15.75 -17.25 20.24
CA SER A 265 16.86 -17.63 21.14
C SER A 265 17.58 -16.45 21.82
N LYS A 266 17.01 -15.24 21.82
CA LYS A 266 17.63 -14.07 22.46
C LYS A 266 16.87 -13.46 23.64
N TYR A 267 15.86 -14.14 24.18
CA TYR A 267 15.11 -13.65 25.34
C TYR A 267 14.80 -14.74 26.39
N GLU A 268 15.73 -15.68 26.62
CA GLU A 268 15.77 -16.48 27.86
C GLU A 268 16.73 -15.90 28.92
N ALA A 269 17.17 -14.65 28.76
CA ALA A 269 17.94 -13.96 29.79
C ALA A 269 17.57 -12.47 29.82
N LEU A 270 16.41 -12.17 30.40
CA LEU A 270 16.09 -10.95 31.16
C LEU A 270 14.87 -11.23 32.03
#